data_AF-A0A934L950-F1
#
_entry.id   AF-A0A934L950-F1
#
_cell.length_a   1.000
_cell.length_b   1.000
_cell.length_c   1.000
_cell.angle_alpha   90.00
_cell.angle_beta   90.00
_cell.angle_gamma   90.00
#
_symmetry.space_group_name_H-M   'P 1'
#
loop_
_entity.id
_entity.type
_entity.pdbx_description
1 polymer ?
#
loop_
_entity_poly.entity_id
_entity_poly.type
_entity_poly.pdbx_seq_one_letter_code
_entity_poly.pdbx_strand_id
1 'polypeptide(L)'
;LSAGESLPESLYQRWRETTGAPIVEGIGATETIFMVVGGTPDDHRPGATGKPLPYVEVRLLDVGDQPVTAADSPGVLWVKMGSLCRGYWQQTDKTEIAFRDGWFRAGDVFTVDRDGWWYHQGRADDLLKISGQWVSPAEIEECAQAVPGISEAIVVGAQDEDGLVRLTMFLVAPNGGDNTLQEKVKEKLLGTLSRYKCPRRIVFLDSIPRTATGKARRFRLREWVTANFLVRLLRALRLDSIKIESTAPELVRDMQRKCVACECQDRCAADLDLGVSATSFQDYCPNTEILVSLRVSSGLN
;
A
#
# COMPACT_ATOMS: atom_id res chain seq x y z
N LEU A 1 -6.75 25.02 -1.65
CA LEU A 1 -6.58 23.94 -2.64
C LEU A 1 -5.69 22.88 -2.03
N SER A 2 -6.12 21.62 -2.06
CA SER A 2 -5.33 20.45 -1.73
C SER A 2 -5.04 19.67 -3.02
N ALA A 3 -3.82 19.16 -3.17
CA ALA A 3 -3.43 18.35 -4.32
C ALA A 3 -2.25 17.43 -3.97
N GLY A 4 -2.11 16.35 -4.74
CA GLY A 4 -0.96 15.44 -4.67
C GLY A 4 -1.16 14.19 -3.80
N GLU A 5 -2.13 14.23 -2.87
CA GLU A 5 -2.71 13.10 -2.14
C GLU A 5 -4.22 13.38 -1.97
N SER A 6 -5.04 12.33 -1.87
CA SER A 6 -6.49 12.45 -1.64
C SER A 6 -6.76 13.24 -0.37
N LEU A 7 -7.73 14.15 -0.39
CA LEU A 7 -8.12 14.95 0.76
C LEU A 7 -9.14 14.17 1.60
N PRO A 8 -8.79 13.70 2.81
CA PRO A 8 -9.74 12.95 3.62
C PRO A 8 -10.91 13.84 4.05
N GLU A 9 -12.11 13.27 4.09
CA GLU A 9 -13.33 13.97 4.52
C GLU A 9 -13.17 14.65 5.88
N SER A 10 -12.56 13.95 6.83
CA SER A 10 -12.34 14.46 8.19
C SER A 10 -11.46 15.71 8.22
N LEU A 11 -10.48 15.79 7.31
CA LEU A 11 -9.61 16.97 7.16
C LEU A 11 -10.35 18.12 6.48
N TYR A 12 -11.16 17.82 5.46
CA TYR A 12 -12.04 18.81 4.83
C TYR A 12 -12.98 19.46 5.86
N GLN A 13 -13.66 18.66 6.69
CA GLN A 13 -14.58 19.18 7.71
C GLN A 13 -13.86 20.04 8.74
N ARG A 14 -12.73 19.56 9.28
CA ARG A 14 -11.92 20.32 10.24
C ARG A 14 -11.44 21.66 9.66
N TRP A 15 -11.00 21.67 8.41
CA TRP A 15 -10.60 22.90 7.72
C TRP A 15 -11.76 23.89 7.64
N ARG A 16 -12.94 23.41 7.22
CA ARG A 16 -14.13 24.24 7.07
C ARG A 16 -14.59 24.81 8.42
N GLU A 17 -14.60 24.02 9.48
CA GLU A 17 -14.92 24.46 10.83
C GLU A 17 -13.95 25.54 11.34
N THR A 18 -12.66 25.39 11.04
CA THR A 18 -11.62 26.30 11.52
C THR A 18 -11.59 27.61 10.73
N THR A 19 -11.79 27.55 9.42
CA THR A 19 -11.55 28.70 8.52
C THR A 19 -12.84 29.35 8.00
N GLY A 20 -13.98 28.66 8.07
CA GLY A 20 -15.24 29.07 7.46
C GLY A 20 -15.28 28.93 5.93
N ALA A 21 -14.18 28.52 5.28
CA ALA A 21 -14.05 28.41 3.83
C ALA A 21 -13.89 26.94 3.38
N PRO A 22 -14.39 26.56 2.20
CA PRO A 22 -14.12 25.24 1.65
C PRO A 22 -12.66 25.10 1.22
N ILE A 23 -12.12 23.89 1.35
CA ILE A 23 -10.89 23.48 0.68
C ILE A 23 -11.25 22.53 -0.45
N VAL A 24 -10.80 22.85 -1.66
CA VAL A 24 -11.04 22.05 -2.85
C VAL A 24 -9.89 21.09 -3.12
N GLU A 25 -10.22 19.87 -3.52
CA GLU A 25 -9.26 18.91 -4.04
C GLU A 25 -9.02 19.13 -5.54
N GLY A 26 -7.82 18.78 -5.99
CA GLY A 26 -7.54 18.60 -7.40
C GLY A 26 -6.34 17.68 -7.62
N ILE A 27 -6.27 17.12 -8.82
CA ILE A 27 -5.21 16.22 -9.23
C ILE A 27 -4.65 16.64 -10.58
N GLY A 28 -3.37 16.37 -10.76
CA GLY A 28 -2.72 16.35 -12.06
C GLY A 28 -1.30 15.83 -11.91
N ALA A 29 -0.52 15.99 -12.96
CA ALA A 29 0.82 15.44 -13.05
C ALA A 29 1.80 16.48 -13.59
N THR A 30 3.08 16.28 -13.33
CA THR A 30 4.15 17.11 -13.90
C THR A 30 4.05 17.17 -15.42
N GLU A 31 3.67 16.04 -16.04
CA GLU A 31 3.45 15.85 -17.46
C GLU A 31 2.31 16.71 -18.03
N THR A 32 1.42 17.21 -17.17
CA THR A 32 0.27 18.06 -17.54
C THR A 32 0.48 19.54 -17.21
N ILE A 33 1.63 19.89 -16.60
CA ILE A 33 2.01 21.23 -16.14
C ILE A 33 1.14 21.79 -14.99
N PHE A 34 -0.01 21.19 -14.64
CA PHE A 34 -0.72 21.50 -13.39
C PHE A 34 -1.80 20.44 -13.06
N MET A 35 -3.03 20.88 -12.75
CA MET A 35 -4.20 20.04 -12.49
C MET A 35 -5.01 19.80 -13.76
N VAL A 36 -5.71 18.67 -13.78
CA VAL A 36 -6.57 18.22 -14.88
C VAL A 36 -8.00 17.93 -14.44
N VAL A 37 -8.17 17.50 -13.19
CA VAL A 37 -9.47 17.28 -12.54
C VAL A 37 -9.44 17.98 -11.19
N GLY A 38 -10.48 18.73 -10.85
CA GLY A 38 -10.53 19.49 -9.61
C GLY A 38 -11.91 20.06 -9.31
N GLY A 39 -12.13 20.45 -8.05
CA GLY A 39 -13.30 21.23 -7.63
C GLY A 39 -13.05 22.74 -7.66
N THR A 40 -14.13 23.51 -7.56
CA THR A 40 -14.07 24.96 -7.28
C THR A 40 -14.76 25.26 -5.96
N PRO A 41 -14.47 26.39 -5.29
CA PRO A 41 -15.13 26.72 -4.01
C PRO A 41 -16.67 26.74 -4.08
N ASP A 42 -17.23 26.96 -5.28
CA ASP A 42 -18.67 27.00 -5.53
C ASP A 42 -19.24 25.67 -6.07
N ASP A 43 -18.38 24.78 -6.58
CA ASP A 43 -18.75 23.47 -7.14
C ASP A 43 -17.71 22.42 -6.70
N HIS A 44 -17.93 21.84 -5.53
CA HIS A 44 -17.13 20.74 -4.97
C HIS A 44 -17.99 19.77 -4.16
N ARG A 45 -17.52 18.53 -4.06
CA ARG A 45 -18.09 17.52 -3.17
C ARG A 45 -16.99 16.99 -2.24
N PRO A 46 -17.24 16.92 -0.93
CA PRO A 46 -16.31 16.29 -0.01
C PRO A 46 -16.06 14.82 -0.42
N GLY A 47 -14.79 14.39 -0.41
CA GLY A 47 -14.33 13.09 -0.91
C GLY A 47 -14.24 12.93 -2.45
N ALA A 48 -14.78 13.87 -3.23
CA ALA A 48 -14.59 13.88 -4.68
C ALA A 48 -13.38 14.72 -5.06
N THR A 49 -12.58 14.24 -6.01
CA THR A 49 -11.49 15.04 -6.58
C THR A 49 -12.05 16.22 -7.40
N GLY A 50 -13.20 16.03 -8.06
CA GLY A 50 -13.92 17.10 -8.74
C GLY A 50 -14.42 16.73 -10.12
N LYS A 51 -14.25 17.64 -11.09
CA LYS A 51 -14.60 17.45 -12.51
C LYS A 51 -13.43 17.85 -13.41
N PRO A 52 -13.39 17.41 -14.68
CA PRO A 52 -12.38 17.83 -15.62
C PRO A 52 -12.36 19.35 -15.77
N LEU A 53 -11.18 19.96 -15.71
CA LEU A 53 -11.02 21.40 -15.82
C LEU A 53 -11.27 21.89 -17.26
N PRO A 54 -11.59 23.19 -17.46
CA PRO A 54 -11.71 23.75 -18.80
C PRO A 54 -10.49 23.47 -19.68
N TYR A 55 -10.72 23.22 -20.97
CA TYR A 55 -9.69 22.93 -21.97
C TYR A 55 -8.92 21.62 -21.77
N VAL A 56 -9.39 20.74 -20.87
CA VAL A 56 -8.87 19.39 -20.67
C VAL A 56 -9.85 18.39 -21.27
N GLU A 57 -9.38 17.57 -22.21
CA GLU A 57 -10.09 16.37 -22.62
C GLU A 57 -9.64 15.21 -21.73
N VAL A 58 -10.59 14.49 -21.15
CA VAL A 58 -10.29 13.28 -20.36
C VAL A 58 -11.11 12.09 -20.83
N ARG A 59 -10.57 10.89 -20.63
CA ARG A 59 -11.30 9.64 -20.78
C ARG A 59 -10.81 8.60 -19.78
N LEU A 60 -11.68 7.66 -19.44
CA LEU A 60 -11.35 6.48 -18.67
C LEU A 60 -11.25 5.28 -19.59
N LEU A 61 -10.12 4.58 -19.54
CA LEU A 61 -9.95 3.30 -20.24
C LEU A 61 -9.80 2.16 -19.24
N ASP A 62 -10.40 1.01 -19.54
CA ASP A 62 -10.18 -0.21 -18.77
C ASP A 62 -8.83 -0.87 -19.12
N VAL A 63 -8.60 -2.07 -18.59
CA VAL A 63 -7.36 -2.84 -18.82
C VAL A 63 -7.21 -3.34 -20.27
N GLY A 64 -8.28 -3.34 -21.06
CA GLY A 64 -8.30 -3.68 -22.48
C GLY A 64 -8.29 -2.45 -23.39
N ASP A 65 -7.90 -1.28 -22.86
CA ASP A 65 -7.93 0.01 -23.55
C ASP A 65 -9.33 0.38 -24.09
N GLN A 66 -10.41 -0.15 -23.51
CA GLN A 66 -11.78 0.18 -23.89
C GLN A 66 -12.35 1.34 -23.05
N PRO A 67 -13.15 2.25 -23.65
CA PRO A 67 -13.78 3.33 -22.89
C PRO A 67 -14.71 2.82 -21.79
N VAL A 68 -14.50 3.29 -20.57
CA VAL A 68 -15.39 3.05 -19.43
C VAL A 68 -16.53 4.07 -19.49
N THR A 69 -17.75 3.57 -19.68
CA THR A 69 -18.97 4.41 -19.85
C THR A 69 -20.02 4.20 -18.75
N ALA A 70 -19.93 3.11 -18.00
CA ALA A 70 -20.80 2.84 -16.87
C ALA A 70 -20.38 3.68 -15.66
N ALA A 71 -21.36 4.25 -14.94
CA ALA A 71 -21.12 4.93 -13.68
C ALA A 71 -20.47 3.99 -12.66
N ASP A 72 -19.66 4.55 -11.77
CA ASP A 72 -18.96 3.87 -10.68
C ASP A 72 -18.01 2.73 -11.13
N SER A 73 -17.75 2.64 -12.44
CA SER A 73 -16.82 1.64 -12.99
C SER A 73 -15.40 2.22 -13.05
N PRO A 74 -14.39 1.48 -12.55
CA PRO A 74 -13.03 1.99 -12.51
C PRO A 74 -12.37 2.00 -13.89
N GLY A 75 -11.63 3.06 -14.19
CA GLY A 75 -10.78 3.14 -15.38
C GLY A 75 -9.56 4.01 -15.13
N VAL A 76 -8.53 3.82 -15.95
CA VAL A 76 -7.31 4.64 -15.93
C VAL A 76 -7.59 5.96 -16.62
N LEU A 77 -7.23 7.06 -15.98
CA LEU A 77 -7.31 8.41 -16.52
C LEU A 77 -6.33 8.61 -17.67
N TRP A 78 -6.87 9.06 -18.78
CA TRP A 78 -6.15 9.57 -19.92
C TRP A 78 -6.52 11.02 -20.16
N VAL A 79 -5.49 11.84 -20.42
CA VAL A 79 -5.60 13.29 -20.53
C VAL A 79 -5.11 13.74 -21.90
N LYS A 80 -5.81 14.66 -22.54
CA LYS A 80 -5.36 15.36 -23.73
C LYS A 80 -5.58 16.85 -23.56
N MET A 81 -4.51 17.63 -23.72
CA MET A 81 -4.52 19.08 -23.57
C MET A 81 -3.29 19.72 -24.22
N GLY A 82 -3.35 21.03 -24.47
CA GLY A 82 -2.26 21.76 -25.14
C GLY A 82 -0.97 21.90 -24.32
N SER A 83 -1.02 21.72 -23.00
CA SER A 83 0.15 21.85 -22.10
C SER A 83 0.81 20.53 -21.74
N LEU A 84 0.48 19.42 -22.42
CA LEU A 84 1.20 18.17 -22.19
C LEU A 84 2.70 18.36 -22.49
N CYS A 85 3.54 17.81 -21.62
CA CYS A 85 4.97 17.76 -21.88
C CYS A 85 5.26 16.90 -23.12
N ARG A 86 6.46 17.06 -23.70
CA ARG A 86 6.85 16.30 -24.90
C ARG A 86 7.17 14.83 -24.62
N GLY A 87 7.36 14.46 -23.36
CA GLY A 87 7.82 13.15 -22.95
C GLY A 87 8.93 13.21 -21.90
N TYR A 88 9.52 12.05 -21.65
CA TYR A 88 10.58 11.88 -20.66
C TYR A 88 11.97 12.00 -21.32
N TRP A 89 12.83 12.84 -20.75
CA TRP A 89 14.18 13.06 -21.27
C TRP A 89 14.98 11.75 -21.35
N GLN A 90 15.48 11.43 -22.55
CA GLN A 90 16.24 10.21 -22.87
C GLN A 90 15.55 8.90 -22.47
N GLN A 91 14.22 8.87 -22.40
CA GLN A 91 13.43 7.69 -22.05
C GLN A 91 12.31 7.51 -23.08
N THR A 92 12.69 7.22 -24.32
CA THR A 92 11.75 7.06 -25.45
C THR A 92 10.71 5.97 -25.17
N ASP A 93 11.14 4.79 -24.71
CA ASP A 93 10.23 3.67 -24.41
C ASP A 93 9.14 4.06 -23.39
N LYS A 94 9.52 4.77 -22.32
CA LYS A 94 8.54 5.26 -21.33
C LYS A 94 7.64 6.32 -21.91
N THR A 95 8.16 7.15 -22.79
CA THR A 95 7.39 8.20 -23.47
C THR A 95 6.32 7.57 -24.36
N GLU A 96 6.67 6.55 -25.16
CA GLU A 96 5.71 5.88 -26.04
C GLU A 96 4.64 5.09 -25.27
N ILE A 97 4.97 4.54 -24.10
CA ILE A 97 4.00 3.89 -23.22
C ILE A 97 3.02 4.91 -22.61
N ALA A 98 3.55 6.04 -22.14
CA ALA A 98 2.78 7.05 -21.42
C ALA A 98 2.00 7.98 -22.36
N PHE A 99 2.48 8.23 -23.58
CA PHE A 99 1.89 9.16 -24.54
C PHE A 99 1.51 8.42 -25.83
N ARG A 100 0.20 8.32 -26.12
CA ARG A 100 -0.35 7.64 -27.30
C ARG A 100 -1.43 8.50 -27.96
N ASP A 101 -1.31 8.73 -29.25
CA ASP A 101 -2.30 9.48 -30.06
C ASP A 101 -2.66 10.87 -29.50
N GLY A 102 -1.67 11.57 -28.93
CA GLY A 102 -1.87 12.88 -28.28
C GLY A 102 -2.50 12.82 -26.89
N TRP A 103 -2.73 11.62 -26.35
CA TRP A 103 -3.19 11.40 -24.99
C TRP A 103 -2.05 10.97 -24.08
N PHE A 104 -2.06 11.47 -22.84
CA PHE A 104 -1.20 11.06 -21.75
C PHE A 104 -1.95 10.12 -20.81
N ARG A 105 -1.41 8.93 -20.56
CA ARG A 105 -1.89 7.95 -19.57
C ARG A 105 -1.35 8.34 -18.20
N ALA A 106 -2.16 9.05 -17.40
CA ALA A 106 -1.75 9.55 -16.08
C ALA A 106 -1.42 8.43 -15.08
N GLY A 107 -2.02 7.25 -15.26
CA GLY A 107 -1.85 6.12 -14.37
C GLY A 107 -2.71 6.22 -13.11
N ASP A 108 -3.43 7.31 -12.89
CA ASP A 108 -4.47 7.41 -11.87
C ASP A 108 -5.72 6.65 -12.28
N VAL A 109 -6.36 5.97 -11.34
CA VAL A 109 -7.62 5.26 -11.54
C VAL A 109 -8.73 6.10 -10.96
N PHE A 110 -9.83 6.20 -11.69
CA PHE A 110 -11.01 6.93 -11.29
C PHE A 110 -12.26 6.12 -11.50
N THR A 111 -13.26 6.39 -10.66
CA THR A 111 -14.67 6.15 -10.97
C THR A 111 -15.36 7.48 -11.19
N VAL A 112 -16.44 7.46 -11.97
CA VAL A 112 -17.28 8.64 -12.20
C VAL A 112 -18.71 8.28 -11.79
N ASP A 113 -19.28 9.05 -10.88
CA ASP A 113 -20.67 8.84 -10.46
C ASP A 113 -21.66 9.32 -11.54
N ARG A 114 -22.96 9.11 -11.30
CA ARG A 114 -24.02 9.53 -12.22
C ARG A 114 -24.16 11.05 -12.39
N ASP A 115 -23.63 11.82 -11.45
CA ASP A 115 -23.64 13.27 -11.46
C ASP A 115 -22.37 13.85 -12.12
N GLY A 116 -21.47 12.98 -12.61
CA GLY A 116 -20.25 13.34 -13.29
C GLY A 116 -19.07 13.69 -12.37
N TRP A 117 -19.13 13.35 -11.08
CA TRP A 117 -18.04 13.57 -10.13
C TRP A 117 -17.02 12.46 -10.18
N TRP A 118 -15.76 12.86 -10.19
CA TRP A 118 -14.61 11.98 -10.30
C TRP A 118 -14.07 11.66 -8.91
N TYR A 119 -13.97 10.37 -8.61
CA TYR A 119 -13.44 9.84 -7.35
C TYR A 119 -12.17 9.07 -7.63
N HIS A 120 -11.05 9.57 -7.08
CA HIS A 120 -9.75 8.93 -7.24
C HIS A 120 -9.74 7.59 -6.48
N GLN A 121 -9.38 6.53 -7.20
CA GLN A 121 -9.28 5.17 -6.68
C GLN A 121 -7.83 4.77 -6.45
N GLY A 122 -6.91 5.73 -6.38
CA GLY A 122 -5.49 5.47 -6.32
C GLY A 122 -4.86 5.30 -7.70
N ARG A 123 -3.75 4.57 -7.73
CA ARG A 123 -2.90 4.43 -8.90
C ARG A 123 -3.07 3.06 -9.54
N ALA A 124 -3.04 2.98 -10.86
CA ALA A 124 -3.19 1.73 -11.62
C ALA A 124 -2.05 0.75 -11.30
N ASP A 125 -0.86 1.27 -11.00
CA ASP A 125 0.29 0.52 -10.51
C ASP A 125 0.24 0.17 -9.01
N ASP A 126 -0.68 0.78 -8.24
CA ASP A 126 -0.95 0.45 -6.84
C ASP A 126 -2.24 -0.35 -6.61
N LEU A 127 -3.11 -0.51 -7.63
CA LEU A 127 -4.30 -1.34 -7.54
C LEU A 127 -3.91 -2.78 -7.25
N LEU A 128 -4.55 -3.36 -6.24
CA LEU A 128 -4.26 -4.71 -5.79
C LEU A 128 -5.32 -5.67 -6.30
N LYS A 129 -4.90 -6.78 -6.91
CA LYS A 129 -5.81 -7.86 -7.28
C LYS A 129 -5.90 -8.85 -6.13
N ILE A 130 -6.96 -8.74 -5.32
CA ILE A 130 -7.19 -9.57 -4.13
C ILE A 130 -8.34 -10.53 -4.43
N SER A 131 -8.08 -11.83 -4.34
CA SER A 131 -9.09 -12.87 -4.62
C SER A 131 -9.79 -12.69 -5.98
N GLY A 132 -9.03 -12.24 -6.99
CA GLY A 132 -9.53 -12.01 -8.35
C GLY A 132 -10.23 -10.66 -8.57
N GLN A 133 -10.43 -9.85 -7.53
CA GLN A 133 -11.10 -8.56 -7.61
C GLN A 133 -10.11 -7.40 -7.45
N TRP A 134 -10.34 -6.30 -8.18
CA TRP A 134 -9.54 -5.09 -8.05
C TRP A 134 -9.92 -4.35 -6.77
N VAL A 135 -8.90 -4.03 -5.98
CA VAL A 135 -9.00 -3.36 -4.70
C VAL A 135 -8.16 -2.10 -4.72
N SER A 136 -8.78 -0.97 -4.39
CA SER A 136 -8.07 0.27 -4.12
C SER A 136 -7.58 0.28 -2.67
N PRO A 137 -6.27 0.43 -2.40
CA PRO A 137 -5.79 0.69 -1.06
C PRO A 137 -6.39 1.96 -0.44
N ALA A 138 -6.60 3.01 -1.24
CA ALA A 138 -7.06 4.32 -0.76
C ALA A 138 -8.45 4.25 -0.10
N GLU A 139 -9.39 3.51 -0.69
CA GLU A 139 -10.74 3.29 -0.12
C GLU A 139 -10.67 2.64 1.28
N ILE A 140 -9.75 1.69 1.45
CA ILE A 140 -9.56 0.98 2.73
C ILE A 140 -8.89 1.90 3.75
N GLU A 141 -7.88 2.66 3.31
CA GLU A 141 -7.16 3.65 4.12
C GLU A 141 -8.13 4.71 4.66
N GLU A 142 -8.97 5.29 3.81
CA GLU A 142 -9.97 6.29 4.20
C GLU A 142 -10.98 5.73 5.20
N CYS A 143 -11.49 4.51 4.97
CA CYS A 143 -12.42 3.86 5.88
C CYS A 143 -11.82 3.68 7.30
N ALA A 144 -10.55 3.29 7.38
CA ALA A 144 -9.85 3.15 8.66
C ALA A 144 -9.54 4.50 9.33
N GLN A 145 -9.17 5.53 8.56
CA GLN A 145 -8.92 6.88 9.08
C GLN A 145 -10.17 7.57 9.63
N ALA A 146 -11.37 7.10 9.27
CA ALA A 146 -12.62 7.54 9.88
C ALA A 146 -12.81 7.05 11.34
N VAL A 147 -11.96 6.14 11.84
CA VAL A 147 -12.04 5.64 13.22
C VAL A 147 -11.32 6.60 14.18
N PRO A 148 -12.00 7.12 15.23
CA PRO A 148 -11.35 7.98 16.22
C PRO A 148 -10.16 7.30 16.88
N GLY A 149 -9.02 7.99 16.91
CA GLY A 149 -7.75 7.49 17.44
C GLY A 149 -6.73 7.07 16.38
N ILE A 150 -7.15 6.95 15.11
CA ILE A 150 -6.25 6.74 13.98
C ILE A 150 -5.89 8.09 13.36
N SER A 151 -4.59 8.39 13.26
CA SER A 151 -4.12 9.59 12.54
C SER A 151 -3.74 9.29 11.11
N GLU A 152 -3.21 8.09 10.83
CA GLU A 152 -2.82 7.67 9.50
C GLU A 152 -3.12 6.18 9.31
N ALA A 153 -3.49 5.82 8.07
CA ALA A 153 -3.61 4.44 7.64
C ALA A 153 -3.00 4.29 6.25
N ILE A 154 -2.16 3.27 6.07
CA ILE A 154 -1.59 2.88 4.77
C ILE A 154 -1.83 1.39 4.54
N VAL A 155 -2.33 1.03 3.36
CA VAL A 155 -2.57 -0.34 2.95
C VAL A 155 -1.60 -0.71 1.83
N VAL A 156 -1.01 -1.90 1.95
CA VAL A 156 -0.16 -2.47 0.90
C VAL A 156 -0.57 -3.91 0.62
N GLY A 157 -0.41 -4.31 -0.63
CA GLY A 157 -0.40 -5.70 -1.02
C GLY A 157 0.99 -6.28 -0.81
N ALA A 158 1.06 -7.39 -0.09
CA ALA A 158 2.26 -8.19 0.02
C ALA A 158 1.88 -9.63 -0.27
N GLN A 159 2.78 -10.36 -0.94
CA GLN A 159 2.61 -11.80 -1.07
C GLN A 159 2.67 -12.41 0.33
N ASP A 160 1.72 -13.28 0.59
CA ASP A 160 1.77 -14.19 1.70
C ASP A 160 2.63 -15.42 1.34
N GLU A 161 2.59 -16.39 2.23
CA GLU A 161 3.32 -17.65 2.19
C GLU A 161 2.86 -18.55 1.03
N ASP A 162 1.63 -18.37 0.55
CA ASP A 162 1.03 -19.09 -0.58
C ASP A 162 1.33 -18.39 -1.93
N GLY A 163 2.15 -17.33 -1.91
CA GLY A 163 2.41 -16.47 -3.08
C GLY A 163 1.22 -15.60 -3.49
N LEU A 164 0.14 -15.60 -2.69
CA LEU A 164 -1.06 -14.82 -2.96
C LEU A 164 -0.89 -13.42 -2.39
N VAL A 165 -1.29 -12.41 -3.17
CA VAL A 165 -1.28 -11.03 -2.67
C VAL A 165 -2.38 -10.88 -1.63
N ARG A 166 -2.00 -10.61 -0.38
CA ARG A 166 -2.89 -10.26 0.74
C ARG A 166 -2.66 -8.82 1.19
N LEU A 167 -3.74 -8.22 1.70
CA LEU A 167 -3.73 -6.86 2.23
C LEU A 167 -3.11 -6.82 3.63
N THR A 168 -2.13 -5.94 3.82
CA THR A 168 -1.61 -5.55 5.13
C THR A 168 -1.84 -4.06 5.35
N MET A 169 -2.39 -3.72 6.51
CA MET A 169 -2.65 -2.36 6.94
C MET A 169 -1.64 -1.92 8.00
N PHE A 170 -1.11 -0.72 7.83
CA PHE A 170 -0.27 -0.02 8.79
C PHE A 170 -1.03 1.18 9.32
N LEU A 171 -1.06 1.33 10.64
CA LEU A 171 -1.78 2.39 11.33
C LEU A 171 -0.83 3.22 12.18
N VAL A 172 -1.07 4.52 12.26
CA VAL A 172 -0.47 5.39 13.28
C VAL A 172 -1.57 5.86 14.21
N ALA A 173 -1.34 5.70 15.51
CA ALA A 173 -2.24 6.12 16.57
C ALA A 173 -1.47 7.03 17.54
N PRO A 174 -1.78 8.34 17.61
CA PRO A 174 -1.01 9.30 18.40
C PRO A 174 -0.92 8.98 19.90
N ASN A 175 -1.95 8.31 20.44
CA ASN A 175 -2.03 7.92 21.84
C ASN A 175 -1.63 6.45 22.07
N GLY A 176 -0.96 5.83 21.09
CA GLY A 176 -0.67 4.40 21.06
C GLY A 176 -1.82 3.58 20.48
N GLY A 177 -1.46 2.46 19.84
CA GLY A 177 -2.42 1.47 19.35
C GLY A 177 -2.52 0.29 20.32
N ASP A 178 -3.75 -0.12 20.64
CA ASP A 178 -4.04 -1.30 21.43
C ASP A 178 -4.99 -2.25 20.70
N ASN A 179 -5.28 -3.41 21.31
CA ASN A 179 -6.18 -4.41 20.72
C ASN A 179 -7.59 -3.87 20.53
N THR A 180 -8.07 -3.02 21.45
CA THR A 180 -9.41 -2.43 21.39
C THR A 180 -9.55 -1.47 20.20
N LEU A 181 -8.55 -0.63 19.94
CA LEU A 181 -8.53 0.24 18.76
C LEU A 181 -8.44 -0.57 17.47
N GLN A 182 -7.65 -1.65 17.47
CA GLN A 182 -7.57 -2.57 16.33
C GLN A 182 -8.92 -3.23 16.02
N GLU A 183 -9.67 -3.66 17.04
CA GLU A 183 -11.01 -4.23 16.90
C GLU A 183 -11.99 -3.21 16.32
N LYS A 184 -12.00 -1.97 16.82
CA LYS A 184 -12.81 -0.87 16.26
C LYS A 184 -12.53 -0.63 14.77
N VAL A 185 -11.27 -0.68 14.36
CA VAL A 185 -10.89 -0.57 12.94
C VAL A 185 -11.43 -1.74 12.13
N LYS A 186 -11.30 -2.98 12.62
CA LYS A 186 -11.85 -4.16 11.93
C LYS A 186 -13.37 -4.09 11.80
N GLU A 187 -14.07 -3.68 12.85
CA GLU A 187 -15.52 -3.51 12.84
C GLU A 187 -15.95 -2.45 11.83
N LYS A 188 -15.27 -1.29 11.80
CA LYS A 188 -15.55 -0.21 10.84
C LYS A 188 -15.37 -0.68 9.40
N LEU A 189 -14.28 -1.39 9.12
CA LEU A 189 -14.00 -1.94 7.80
C LEU A 189 -15.06 -2.97 7.37
N LEU A 190 -15.38 -3.93 8.23
CA LEU A 190 -16.39 -4.96 7.93
C LEU A 190 -17.81 -4.41 7.80
N GLY A 191 -18.12 -3.30 8.48
CA GLY A 191 -19.41 -2.63 8.40
C GLY A 191 -19.57 -1.72 7.17
N THR A 192 -18.47 -1.35 6.50
CA THR A 192 -18.47 -0.40 5.38
C THR A 192 -18.07 -1.04 4.05
N LEU A 193 -17.10 -1.96 4.09
CA LEU A 193 -16.48 -2.56 2.91
C LEU A 193 -16.85 -4.05 2.79
N SER A 194 -16.75 -4.57 1.58
CA SER A 194 -16.84 -6.01 1.35
C SER A 194 -15.69 -6.77 2.02
N ARG A 195 -15.94 -8.01 2.46
CA ARG A 195 -14.97 -8.81 3.24
C ARG A 195 -13.60 -8.96 2.59
N TYR A 196 -13.52 -9.04 1.27
CA TYR A 196 -12.24 -9.21 0.55
C TYR A 196 -11.38 -7.93 0.55
N LYS A 197 -11.97 -6.75 0.79
CA LYS A 197 -11.25 -5.48 0.96
C LYS A 197 -10.70 -5.29 2.38
N CYS A 198 -11.12 -6.11 3.34
CA CYS A 198 -10.71 -5.99 4.73
C CYS A 198 -9.32 -6.61 4.96
N PRO A 199 -8.31 -5.84 5.40
CA PRO A 199 -6.97 -6.38 5.64
C PRO A 199 -6.94 -7.39 6.78
N ARG A 200 -6.27 -8.53 6.55
CA ARG A 200 -6.13 -9.58 7.57
C ARG A 200 -5.06 -9.25 8.62
N ARG A 201 -4.06 -8.48 8.21
CA ARG A 201 -2.94 -8.05 9.06
C ARG A 201 -3.04 -6.55 9.27
N ILE A 202 -3.09 -6.15 10.55
CA ILE A 202 -3.05 -4.75 10.99
C ILE A 202 -1.82 -4.59 11.88
N VAL A 203 -1.05 -3.54 11.66
CA VAL A 203 0.20 -3.26 12.37
C VAL A 203 0.20 -1.79 12.77
N PHE A 204 0.43 -1.51 14.05
CA PHE A 204 0.69 -0.14 14.50
C PHE A 204 2.16 0.22 14.33
N LEU A 205 2.41 1.44 13.84
CA LEU A 205 3.73 2.05 13.72
C LEU A 205 3.74 3.39 14.45
N ASP A 206 4.92 3.80 14.91
CA ASP A 206 5.12 5.15 15.46
C ASP A 206 4.99 6.21 14.37
N SER A 207 5.42 5.89 13.13
CA SER A 207 5.29 6.76 11.97
C SER A 207 5.34 6.00 10.65
N ILE A 208 4.74 6.57 9.60
CA ILE A 208 4.84 6.06 8.23
C ILE A 208 6.16 6.53 7.59
N PRO A 209 6.93 5.64 6.91
CA PRO A 209 8.12 6.06 6.17
C PRO A 209 7.74 6.96 5.00
N ARG A 210 8.38 8.13 4.88
CA ARG A 210 8.03 9.15 3.87
C ARG A 210 9.20 9.54 2.95
N THR A 211 8.87 10.15 1.82
CA THR A 211 9.79 10.84 0.92
C THR A 211 10.13 12.24 1.46
N ALA A 212 11.12 12.91 0.88
CA ALA A 212 11.42 14.32 1.21
C ALA A 212 10.23 15.26 0.97
N THR A 213 9.31 14.90 0.06
CA THR A 213 8.07 15.63 -0.24
C THR A 213 6.91 15.29 0.69
N GLY A 214 7.12 14.46 1.71
CA GLY A 214 6.09 14.02 2.64
C GLY A 214 5.29 12.79 2.18
N LYS A 215 5.33 12.38 0.92
CA LYS A 215 4.58 11.21 0.43
C LYS A 215 5.00 9.89 1.07
N ALA A 216 4.04 9.01 1.36
CA ALA A 216 4.30 7.69 1.95
C ALA A 216 5.13 6.78 1.03
N ARG A 217 6.13 6.08 1.59
CA ARG A 217 6.96 5.09 0.89
C ARG A 217 6.38 3.68 1.02
N ARG A 218 5.29 3.40 0.29
CA ARG A 218 4.61 2.09 0.31
C ARG A 218 5.56 0.91 0.01
N PHE A 219 6.58 1.09 -0.83
CA PHE A 219 7.57 0.05 -1.08
C PHE A 219 8.34 -0.38 0.18
N ARG A 220 8.69 0.56 1.08
CA ARG A 220 9.36 0.25 2.35
C ARG A 220 8.46 -0.56 3.28
N LEU A 221 7.17 -0.27 3.26
CA LEU A 221 6.18 -1.03 4.01
C LEU A 221 6.01 -2.45 3.44
N ARG A 222 6.04 -2.60 2.11
CA ARG A 222 6.07 -3.93 1.46
C ARG A 222 7.32 -4.71 1.85
N GLU A 223 8.50 -4.10 1.76
CA GLU A 223 9.76 -4.68 2.24
C GLU A 223 9.67 -5.08 3.72
N TRP A 224 9.04 -4.27 4.56
CA TRP A 224 8.85 -4.57 5.98
C TRP A 224 7.99 -5.82 6.20
N VAL A 225 6.94 -6.03 5.38
CA VAL A 225 6.14 -7.26 5.44
C VAL A 225 6.99 -8.46 5.06
N THR A 226 7.80 -8.34 4.00
CA THR A 226 8.69 -9.39 3.51
C THR A 226 9.85 -9.70 4.48
N ALA A 227 10.38 -8.69 5.19
CA ALA A 227 11.57 -8.83 6.05
C ALA A 227 11.28 -9.35 7.48
N ASN A 228 10.03 -9.35 7.94
CA ASN A 228 9.68 -9.69 9.33
C ASN A 228 9.61 -11.19 9.68
N PHE A 229 9.98 -12.06 8.74
CA PHE A 229 10.03 -13.50 8.97
C PHE A 229 11.26 -13.90 9.82
N LEU A 230 12.42 -13.28 9.58
CA LEU A 230 13.68 -13.63 10.26
C LEU A 230 13.64 -13.35 11.77
N VAL A 231 13.07 -12.21 12.17
CA VAL A 231 12.96 -11.80 13.58
C VAL A 231 12.07 -12.77 14.37
N ARG A 232 11.02 -13.30 13.74
CA ARG A 232 10.14 -14.31 14.33
C ARG A 232 10.86 -15.65 14.52
N LEU A 233 11.63 -16.09 13.52
CA LEU A 233 12.43 -17.30 13.59
C LEU A 233 13.52 -17.21 14.68
N LEU A 234 14.25 -16.10 14.77
CA LEU A 234 15.30 -15.90 15.77
C LEU A 234 14.75 -15.87 17.21
N ARG A 235 13.59 -15.24 17.42
CA ARG A 235 12.91 -15.27 18.72
C ARG A 235 12.43 -16.67 19.10
N ALA A 236 11.88 -17.43 18.16
CA ALA A 236 11.44 -18.81 18.41
C ALA A 236 12.62 -19.72 18.83
N LEU A 237 13.80 -19.49 18.27
CA LEU A 237 15.03 -20.21 18.60
C LEU A 237 15.77 -19.67 19.84
N ARG A 238 15.21 -18.68 20.54
CA ARG A 238 15.83 -17.97 21.69
C ARG A 238 17.24 -17.41 21.37
N LEU A 239 17.46 -17.02 20.12
CA LEU A 239 18.70 -16.39 19.69
C LEU A 239 18.57 -14.87 19.77
N ASP A 240 19.56 -14.21 20.36
CA ASP A 240 19.61 -12.76 20.45
C ASP A 240 19.99 -12.16 19.09
N SER A 241 19.01 -11.55 18.42
CA SER A 241 19.16 -10.99 17.08
C SER A 241 20.20 -9.88 17.02
N ILE A 242 20.35 -9.08 18.09
CA ILE A 242 21.30 -7.96 18.16
C ILE A 242 22.73 -8.50 18.20
N LYS A 243 22.94 -9.59 18.94
CA LYS A 243 24.25 -10.23 19.05
C LYS A 243 24.68 -10.86 17.72
N ILE A 244 23.76 -11.50 16.99
CA ILE A 244 24.05 -12.13 15.68
C ILE A 244 24.30 -11.09 14.59
N GLU A 245 23.50 -10.01 14.53
CA GLU A 245 23.69 -8.93 13.56
C GLU A 245 25.05 -8.23 13.72
N SER A 246 25.56 -8.16 14.94
CA SER A 246 26.87 -7.55 15.24
C SER A 246 28.07 -8.46 14.96
N THR A 247 27.91 -9.79 15.03
CA THR A 247 29.02 -10.76 14.96
C THR A 247 29.11 -11.53 13.63
N ALA A 248 28.00 -11.69 12.90
CA ALA A 248 27.97 -12.44 11.64
C ALA A 248 26.95 -11.86 10.63
N PRO A 249 27.13 -10.60 10.17
CA PRO A 249 26.16 -9.91 9.32
C PRO A 249 25.99 -10.53 7.93
N GLU A 250 27.00 -11.21 7.38
CA GLU A 250 26.90 -11.91 6.10
C GLU A 250 26.01 -13.15 6.18
N LEU A 251 25.97 -13.78 7.35
CA LEU A 251 25.17 -14.97 7.62
C LEU A 251 23.67 -14.65 7.70
N VAL A 252 23.31 -13.50 8.29
CA VAL A 252 21.94 -12.99 8.31
C VAL A 252 21.44 -12.73 6.88
N ARG A 253 22.30 -12.17 6.02
CA ARG A 253 21.97 -11.96 4.60
C ARG A 253 21.83 -13.27 3.84
N ASP A 254 22.63 -14.29 4.15
CA ASP A 254 22.56 -15.60 3.49
C ASP A 254 21.30 -16.37 3.93
N MET A 255 20.91 -16.31 5.21
CA MET A 255 19.63 -16.82 5.71
C MET A 255 18.43 -16.12 5.05
N GLN A 256 18.46 -14.79 4.93
CA GLN A 256 17.43 -14.02 4.23
C GLN A 256 17.28 -14.45 2.76
N ARG A 257 18.36 -14.86 2.09
CA ARG A 257 18.35 -15.34 0.70
C ARG A 257 17.87 -16.78 0.55
N LYS A 258 18.31 -17.68 1.46
CA LYS A 258 18.08 -19.14 1.35
C LYS A 258 16.77 -19.62 1.99
N CYS A 259 16.16 -18.84 2.89
CA CYS A 259 14.94 -19.24 3.60
C CYS A 259 13.64 -19.13 2.77
N VAL A 260 13.71 -18.74 1.49
CA VAL A 260 12.56 -18.64 0.57
C VAL A 260 12.12 -20.02 0.02
N ALA A 261 12.89 -21.09 0.24
CA ALA A 261 12.73 -22.35 -0.46
C ALA A 261 11.95 -23.48 0.28
N CYS A 262 11.52 -23.32 1.54
CA CYS A 262 10.89 -24.41 2.32
C CYS A 262 9.42 -24.09 2.62
N GLU A 263 8.47 -24.89 2.10
CA GLU A 263 7.04 -24.92 2.48
C GLU A 263 6.83 -25.47 3.92
N CYS A 264 7.58 -24.95 4.90
CA CYS A 264 7.78 -25.62 6.19
C CYS A 264 7.27 -24.81 7.39
N GLN A 265 6.42 -23.80 7.19
CA GLN A 265 5.87 -23.00 8.30
C GLN A 265 5.08 -23.85 9.30
N ASP A 266 4.28 -24.81 8.84
CA ASP A 266 3.51 -25.69 9.74
C ASP A 266 4.39 -26.74 10.44
N ARG A 267 5.45 -27.26 9.78
CA ARG A 267 6.38 -28.23 10.39
C ARG A 267 7.35 -27.59 11.37
N CYS A 268 7.88 -26.41 11.07
CA CYS A 268 8.77 -25.70 12.00
C CYS A 268 8.02 -25.31 13.29
N ALA A 269 6.74 -24.93 13.20
CA ALA A 269 5.93 -24.65 14.39
C ALA A 269 5.61 -25.92 15.20
N ALA A 270 5.28 -27.05 14.54
CA ALA A 270 4.92 -28.31 15.19
C ALA A 270 6.12 -29.05 15.82
N ASP A 271 7.28 -29.05 15.18
CA ASP A 271 8.51 -29.71 15.67
C ASP A 271 9.23 -28.90 16.78
N LEU A 272 8.85 -27.63 17.00
CA LEU A 272 9.37 -26.80 18.10
C LEU A 272 8.60 -26.99 19.42
N ASP A 273 7.38 -27.52 19.37
CA ASP A 273 6.55 -27.83 20.55
C ASP A 273 6.72 -29.27 21.06
N LEU A 274 7.17 -30.17 20.18
CA LEU A 274 7.57 -31.54 20.53
C LEU A 274 9.10 -31.54 20.60
N GLY A 275 9.72 -31.94 21.72
CA GLY A 275 11.19 -31.93 21.87
C GLY A 275 11.94 -32.91 20.95
N VAL A 276 11.89 -32.70 19.63
CA VAL A 276 12.52 -33.56 18.64
C VAL A 276 14.03 -33.27 18.59
N SER A 277 14.84 -34.32 18.50
CA SER A 277 16.31 -34.21 18.48
C SER A 277 16.82 -33.48 17.22
N ALA A 278 17.95 -32.79 17.37
CA ALA A 278 18.63 -31.99 16.33
C ALA A 278 18.89 -32.74 15.00
N THR A 279 18.90 -34.08 15.04
CA THR A 279 19.01 -34.96 13.87
C THR A 279 17.82 -34.85 12.92
N SER A 280 16.58 -34.64 13.41
CA SER A 280 15.41 -34.52 12.52
C SER A 280 15.43 -33.24 11.68
N PHE A 281 16.00 -32.15 12.21
CA PHE A 281 16.09 -30.84 11.56
C PHE A 281 17.11 -30.85 10.41
N GLN A 282 18.15 -31.68 10.49
CA GLN A 282 19.22 -31.82 9.48
C GLN A 282 18.70 -32.38 8.16
N ASP A 283 17.63 -33.18 8.18
CA ASP A 283 17.18 -33.94 7.03
C ASP A 283 16.28 -33.15 6.06
N TYR A 284 15.72 -32.01 6.46
CA TYR A 284 14.73 -31.27 5.64
C TYR A 284 14.91 -29.76 5.55
N CYS A 285 15.70 -29.12 6.43
CA CYS A 285 15.92 -27.67 6.36
C CYS A 285 17.25 -27.35 5.63
N PRO A 286 17.22 -26.64 4.49
CA PRO A 286 18.43 -26.30 3.74
C PRO A 286 19.34 -25.30 4.50
N ASN A 287 18.86 -24.72 5.60
CA ASN A 287 19.62 -23.82 6.46
C ASN A 287 20.19 -24.52 7.71
N THR A 288 20.09 -25.85 7.86
CA THR A 288 20.49 -26.51 9.10
C THR A 288 21.98 -26.37 9.42
N GLU A 289 22.87 -26.45 8.44
CA GLU A 289 24.31 -26.24 8.67
C GLU A 289 24.60 -24.82 9.19
N ILE A 290 23.86 -23.82 8.70
CA ILE A 290 23.95 -22.42 9.15
C ILE A 290 23.46 -22.29 10.60
N LEU A 291 22.34 -22.92 10.93
CA LEU A 291 21.76 -22.93 12.28
C LEU A 291 22.64 -23.67 13.30
N VAL A 292 23.25 -24.79 12.91
CA VAL A 292 24.22 -25.54 13.74
C VAL A 292 25.47 -24.70 13.98
N SER A 293 26.00 -24.04 12.94
CA SER A 293 27.16 -23.15 13.06
C SER A 293 26.90 -21.99 14.03
N LEU A 294 25.67 -21.44 14.04
CA LEU A 294 25.25 -20.40 14.99
C LEU A 294 25.18 -20.89 16.44
N ARG A 295 24.69 -22.11 16.71
CA ARG A 295 24.70 -22.70 18.06
C ARG A 295 26.12 -22.90 18.57
N VAL A 296 27.01 -23.44 17.73
CA VAL A 296 28.44 -23.64 18.05
C VAL A 296 29.13 -22.30 18.37
N SER A 297 28.81 -21.24 17.62
CA SER A 297 29.39 -19.91 17.80
C SER A 297 28.87 -19.17 19.04
N SER A 298 27.64 -19.47 19.48
CA SER A 298 26.97 -18.77 20.60
C SER A 298 27.08 -19.49 21.94
N GLY A 299 27.60 -20.73 21.97
CA GLY A 299 27.82 -21.49 23.20
C GLY A 299 26.53 -21.93 23.92
N LEU A 300 25.39 -21.90 23.22
CA LEU A 300 24.08 -22.29 23.75
C LEU A 300 23.85 -23.78 23.43
N ASN A 301 23.95 -24.63 24.46
CA ASN A 301 23.41 -26.00 24.43
C ASN A 301 21.90 -25.99 24.61
#